data_AF-A0A2A9K6H0-F1
#
_entry.id   AF-A0A2A9K6H0-F1
#
_cell.length_a   1.000
_cell.length_b   1.000
_cell.length_c   1.000
_cell.angle_alpha   90.00
_cell.angle_beta   90.00
_cell.angle_gamma   90.00
#
_symmetry.space_group_name_H-M   'P 1'
#
loop_
_entity.id
_entity.type
_entity.pdbx_description
1 polymer ?
#
loop_
_entity_poly.entity_id
_entity_poly.type
_entity_poly.pdbx_seq_one_letter_code
_entity_poly.pdbx_strand_id
1 'polypeptide(L)'
;MQAQRRVGALLDWFSAHWWIDLVLVGAPVAAWWHFAGHWCPTFLDGGAAYYASASSFAGIALAAATFTCAFFFQSEKPVIQQLRRVYQHDARTSWTWILTALLTSAVTPIAAAALGPAAPEISFGMASGAVLLAVLSFLRVVLWFRLTTRAPEGKRPDGEGQSRTKRTTYVGPGERPTD
;
A
#
# COMPACT_ATOMS: atom_id res chain seq x y z
N MET A 1 -6.08 6.98 27.29
CA MET A 1 -4.80 7.27 26.59
C MET A 1 -3.91 6.04 26.35
N GLN A 2 -3.84 5.04 27.24
CA GLN A 2 -3.02 3.83 27.01
C GLN A 2 -3.50 2.93 25.85
N ALA A 3 -4.82 2.78 25.65
CA ALA A 3 -5.36 1.96 24.56
C ALA A 3 -5.01 2.51 23.17
N GLN A 4 -5.06 3.84 22.96
CA GLN A 4 -4.67 4.46 21.69
C GLN A 4 -3.18 4.28 21.35
N ARG A 5 -2.30 4.29 22.36
CA ARG A 5 -0.86 4.02 22.15
C ARG A 5 -0.61 2.56 21.73
N ARG A 6 -1.33 1.60 22.32
CA ARG A 6 -1.22 0.18 21.94
C ARG A 6 -1.73 -0.08 20.53
N VAL A 7 -2.86 0.54 20.16
CA VAL A 7 -3.40 0.45 18.79
C VAL A 7 -2.44 1.07 17.77
N GLY A 8 -1.82 2.21 18.08
CA GLY A 8 -0.78 2.81 17.22
C GLY A 8 0.42 1.88 17.02
N ALA A 9 0.97 1.32 18.10
CA ALA A 9 2.10 0.39 18.02
C ALA A 9 1.77 -0.90 17.23
N LEU A 10 0.54 -1.42 17.36
CA LEU A 10 0.06 -2.56 16.57
C LEU A 10 -0.08 -2.22 15.08
N LEU A 11 -0.58 -1.03 14.75
CA LEU A 11 -0.71 -0.57 13.36
C LEU A 11 0.65 -0.30 12.72
N ASP A 12 1.60 0.26 13.47
CA ASP A 12 2.98 0.47 13.02
C ASP A 12 3.69 -0.87 12.79
N TRP A 13 3.50 -1.83 13.71
CA TRP A 13 4.04 -3.19 13.58
C TRP A 13 3.42 -3.96 12.41
N PHE A 14 2.10 -3.81 12.20
CA PHE A 14 1.35 -4.39 11.07
C PHE A 14 1.74 -3.79 9.72
N SER A 15 2.10 -2.51 9.70
CA SER A 15 2.59 -1.82 8.51
C SER A 15 4.00 -2.28 8.11
N ALA A 16 4.82 -2.73 9.07
CA ALA A 16 6.22 -3.06 8.85
C ALA A 16 6.45 -4.46 8.27
N HIS A 17 5.49 -5.38 8.42
CA HIS A 17 5.70 -6.80 8.14
C HIS A 17 4.73 -7.35 7.09
N TRP A 18 5.19 -7.40 5.84
CA TRP A 18 4.45 -7.92 4.69
C TRP A 18 4.00 -9.39 4.85
N TRP A 19 4.76 -10.21 5.59
CA TRP A 19 4.46 -11.63 5.82
C TRP A 19 3.20 -11.85 6.68
N ILE A 20 2.76 -10.84 7.43
CA ILE A 20 1.55 -10.95 8.26
C ILE A 20 0.32 -11.16 7.37
N ASP A 21 0.28 -10.57 6.17
CA ASP A 21 -0.84 -10.76 5.25
C ASP A 21 -0.95 -12.22 4.81
N LEU A 22 0.20 -12.89 4.58
CA LEU A 22 0.22 -14.30 4.23
C LEU A 22 -0.29 -15.18 5.36
N VAL A 23 0.02 -14.84 6.61
CA VAL A 23 -0.47 -15.58 7.77
C VAL A 23 -1.95 -15.30 8.02
N LEU A 24 -2.38 -14.04 7.92
CA LEU A 24 -3.77 -13.64 8.11
C LEU A 24 -4.69 -14.13 7.00
N VAL A 25 -4.19 -14.38 5.80
CA VAL A 25 -4.96 -15.02 4.73
C VAL A 25 -4.83 -16.54 4.82
N GLY A 26 -3.61 -17.04 5.00
CA GLY A 26 -3.31 -18.46 5.03
C GLY A 26 -3.96 -19.19 6.20
N ALA A 27 -3.97 -18.61 7.40
CA ALA A 27 -4.58 -19.24 8.59
C ALA A 27 -6.09 -19.46 8.45
N PRO A 28 -6.93 -18.47 8.08
CA PRO A 28 -8.35 -18.69 7.88
C PRO A 28 -8.66 -19.54 6.64
N VAL A 29 -7.87 -19.44 5.55
CA VAL A 29 -8.04 -20.33 4.38
C VAL A 29 -7.70 -21.78 4.75
N ALA A 30 -6.63 -22.01 5.51
CA ALA A 30 -6.26 -23.33 6.00
C ALA A 30 -7.27 -23.85 7.03
N ALA A 31 -7.76 -23.01 7.94
CA ALA A 31 -8.81 -23.38 8.88
C ALA A 31 -10.12 -23.72 8.15
N TRP A 32 -10.49 -22.96 7.13
CA TRP A 32 -11.63 -23.27 6.26
C TRP A 32 -11.45 -24.63 5.58
N TRP A 33 -10.27 -24.87 5.01
CA TRP A 33 -9.93 -26.15 4.39
C TRP A 33 -10.02 -27.31 5.39
N HIS A 34 -9.58 -27.09 6.64
CA HIS A 34 -9.48 -28.14 7.64
C HIS A 34 -10.78 -28.41 8.41
N PHE A 35 -11.60 -27.39 8.67
CA PHE A 35 -12.82 -27.48 9.48
C PHE A 35 -14.11 -27.47 8.65
N ALA A 36 -14.14 -26.71 7.56
CA ALA A 36 -15.32 -26.57 6.71
C ALA A 36 -15.23 -27.42 5.44
N GLY A 37 -14.26 -28.35 5.38
CA GLY A 37 -13.83 -29.10 4.20
C GLY A 37 -14.97 -29.41 3.24
N HIS A 38 -15.08 -28.59 2.17
CA HIS A 38 -16.05 -28.72 1.07
C HIS A 38 -17.40 -27.99 1.24
N TRP A 39 -17.57 -27.08 2.19
CA TRP A 39 -18.78 -26.23 2.25
C TRP A 39 -18.79 -25.21 1.11
N CYS A 40 -19.40 -25.56 -0.02
CA CYS A 40 -19.83 -24.59 -1.02
C CYS A 40 -21.29 -24.20 -0.70
N PRO A 41 -21.61 -22.93 -0.46
CA PRO A 41 -22.99 -22.53 -0.28
C PRO A 41 -23.79 -22.77 -1.58
N THR A 42 -24.86 -23.55 -1.53
CA THR A 42 -25.68 -23.95 -2.69
C THR A 42 -26.33 -22.79 -3.45
N PHE A 43 -26.36 -21.57 -2.88
CA PHE A 43 -26.80 -20.36 -3.57
C PHE A 43 -25.77 -19.77 -4.56
N LEU A 44 -24.59 -20.40 -4.69
CA LEU A 44 -23.53 -20.02 -5.64
C LEU A 44 -23.49 -20.90 -6.90
N ASP A 45 -24.53 -21.67 -7.20
CA ASP A 45 -24.75 -22.24 -8.53
C ASP A 45 -24.83 -21.07 -9.55
N GLY A 46 -23.70 -20.81 -10.23
CA GLY A 46 -23.55 -19.65 -11.12
C GLY A 46 -22.92 -18.40 -10.48
N GLY A 47 -22.03 -18.54 -9.48
CA GLY A 47 -21.33 -17.47 -8.74
C GLY A 47 -20.51 -16.42 -9.52
N ALA A 48 -20.75 -16.24 -10.83
CA ALA A 48 -20.13 -15.22 -11.68
C ALA A 48 -20.27 -13.81 -11.11
N ALA A 49 -21.41 -13.47 -10.49
CA ALA A 49 -21.60 -12.16 -9.84
C ALA A 49 -20.64 -11.96 -8.65
N TYR A 50 -20.42 -13.01 -7.85
CA TYR A 50 -19.47 -12.97 -6.74
C TYR A 50 -18.04 -12.78 -7.25
N TYR A 51 -17.60 -13.60 -8.21
CA TYR A 51 -16.25 -13.49 -8.78
C TYR A 51 -16.00 -12.16 -9.47
N ALA A 52 -16.99 -11.64 -10.20
CA ALA A 52 -16.92 -10.34 -10.84
C ALA A 52 -16.81 -9.22 -9.80
N SER A 53 -17.67 -9.21 -8.77
CA SER A 53 -17.62 -8.21 -7.70
C SER A 53 -16.32 -8.24 -6.91
N ALA A 54 -15.78 -9.44 -6.62
CA ALA A 54 -14.50 -9.62 -5.95
C ALA A 54 -13.34 -9.04 -6.76
N SER A 55 -13.29 -9.33 -8.07
CA SER A 55 -12.28 -8.77 -8.98
C SER A 55 -12.43 -7.26 -9.13
N SER A 56 -13.65 -6.74 -9.29
CA SER A 56 -13.90 -5.30 -9.36
C SER A 56 -13.45 -4.57 -8.10
N PHE A 57 -13.75 -5.11 -6.91
CA PHE A 57 -13.29 -4.54 -5.65
C PHE A 57 -11.75 -4.49 -5.57
N ALA A 58 -11.09 -5.59 -5.90
CA ALA A 58 -9.63 -5.66 -5.92
C ALA A 58 -9.02 -4.68 -6.95
N GLY A 59 -9.65 -4.50 -8.12
CA GLY A 59 -9.24 -3.52 -9.12
C GLY A 59 -9.35 -2.07 -8.63
N ILE A 60 -10.46 -1.72 -7.97
CA ILE A 60 -10.62 -0.39 -7.35
C ILE A 60 -9.57 -0.17 -6.26
N ALA A 61 -9.35 -1.18 -5.41
CA ALA A 61 -8.34 -1.12 -4.37
C ALA A 61 -6.92 -0.95 -4.94
N LEU A 62 -6.59 -1.65 -6.04
CA LEU A 62 -5.33 -1.51 -6.77
C LEU A 62 -5.14 -0.10 -7.35
N ALA A 63 -6.19 0.46 -7.94
CA ALA A 63 -6.16 1.83 -8.46
C ALA A 63 -5.89 2.84 -7.32
N ALA A 64 -6.63 2.74 -6.21
CA ALA A 64 -6.42 3.58 -5.03
C ALA A 64 -5.01 3.43 -4.43
N ALA A 65 -4.48 2.20 -4.40
CA ALA A 65 -3.12 1.92 -3.95
C ALA A 65 -2.08 2.61 -4.84
N THR A 66 -2.27 2.57 -6.16
CA THR A 66 -1.37 3.21 -7.14
C THR A 66 -1.34 4.72 -6.95
N PHE A 67 -2.50 5.36 -6.77
CA PHE A 67 -2.57 6.80 -6.49
C PHE A 67 -1.90 7.15 -5.15
N THR A 68 -2.15 6.37 -4.11
CA THR A 68 -1.54 6.60 -2.79
C THR A 68 -0.02 6.42 -2.82
N CYS A 69 0.46 5.40 -3.54
CA CYS A 69 1.88 5.15 -3.76
C CYS A 69 2.54 6.35 -4.47
N ALA A 70 1.95 6.81 -5.57
CA ALA A 70 2.43 7.99 -6.29
C ALA A 70 2.46 9.22 -5.38
N PHE A 71 1.39 9.47 -4.62
CA PHE A 71 1.31 10.58 -3.67
C PHE A 71 2.41 10.51 -2.60
N PHE A 72 2.68 9.31 -2.05
CA PHE A 72 3.75 9.11 -1.08
C PHE A 72 5.15 9.39 -1.67
N PHE A 73 5.42 8.95 -2.90
CA PHE A 73 6.71 9.16 -3.56
C PHE A 73 6.87 10.54 -4.20
N GLN A 74 5.80 11.27 -4.47
CA GLN A 74 5.84 12.64 -4.98
C GLN A 74 5.76 13.71 -3.87
N SER A 75 5.40 13.33 -2.64
CA SER A 75 5.27 14.30 -1.55
C SER A 75 6.59 15.01 -1.23
N GLU A 76 6.53 16.35 -1.14
CA GLU A 76 7.66 17.23 -0.78
C GLU A 76 7.77 17.50 0.73
N LYS A 77 6.89 16.93 1.55
CA LYS A 77 6.94 17.13 3.00
C LYS A 77 8.27 16.63 3.58
N PRO A 78 8.99 17.42 4.40
CA PRO A 78 10.34 17.08 4.86
C PRO A 78 10.38 15.79 5.69
N VAL A 79 9.34 15.53 6.49
CA VAL A 79 9.21 14.29 7.28
C VAL A 79 9.12 13.06 6.37
N ILE A 80 8.40 13.15 5.25
CA ILE A 80 8.22 12.05 4.30
C ILE A 80 9.49 11.86 3.46
N GLN A 81 10.18 12.94 3.11
CA GLN A 81 11.49 12.87 2.46
C GLN A 81 12.53 12.19 3.35
N GLN A 82 12.55 12.50 4.65
CA GLN A 82 13.45 11.85 5.60
C GLN A 82 13.11 10.37 5.76
N LEU A 83 11.82 10.03 5.90
CA LEU A 83 11.38 8.63 5.97
C LEU A 83 11.78 7.84 4.72
N ARG A 84 11.62 8.44 3.54
CA ARG A 84 12.03 7.84 2.26
C ARG A 84 13.53 7.66 2.15
N ARG A 85 14.34 8.59 2.67
CA ARG A 85 15.81 8.47 2.66
C ARG A 85 16.31 7.37 3.60
N VAL A 86 15.70 7.24 4.77
CA VAL A 86 16.12 6.26 5.80
C VAL A 86 15.60 4.85 5.47
N TYR A 87 14.34 4.71 5.05
CA TYR A 87 13.67 3.42 4.83
C TYR A 87 13.32 3.19 3.35
N GLN A 88 14.14 3.69 2.42
CA GLN A 88 13.82 3.64 0.99
C GLN A 88 13.55 2.21 0.49
N HIS A 89 14.38 1.27 0.94
CA HIS A 89 14.29 -0.12 0.52
C HIS A 89 13.04 -0.79 1.08
N ASP A 90 12.82 -0.69 2.39
CA ASP A 90 11.67 -1.30 3.07
C ASP A 90 10.33 -0.72 2.60
N ALA A 91 10.27 0.60 2.40
CA ALA A 91 9.08 1.25 1.86
C ALA A 91 8.77 0.78 0.43
N ARG A 92 9.78 0.66 -0.43
CA ARG A 92 9.60 0.14 -1.79
C ARG A 92 9.14 -1.31 -1.76
N THR A 93 9.75 -2.16 -0.96
CA THR A 93 9.36 -3.57 -0.83
C THR A 93 7.92 -3.70 -0.33
N SER A 94 7.53 -2.91 0.67
CA SER A 94 6.15 -2.90 1.17
C SER A 94 5.15 -2.43 0.11
N TRP A 95 5.47 -1.38 -0.66
CA TRP A 95 4.59 -0.89 -1.74
C TRP A 95 4.48 -1.88 -2.89
N THR A 96 5.59 -2.48 -3.31
CA THR A 96 5.60 -3.53 -4.33
C THR A 96 4.72 -4.69 -3.88
N TRP A 97 4.85 -5.14 -2.63
CA TRP A 97 4.02 -6.22 -2.08
C TRP A 97 2.52 -5.89 -2.12
N ILE A 98 2.13 -4.69 -1.67
CA ILE A 98 0.73 -4.26 -1.68
C ILE A 98 0.17 -4.27 -3.12
N LEU A 99 0.93 -3.73 -4.08
CA LEU A 99 0.50 -3.69 -5.47
C LEU A 99 0.40 -5.10 -6.08
N THR A 100 1.39 -5.97 -5.83
CA THR A 100 1.33 -7.36 -6.32
C THR A 100 0.20 -8.14 -5.68
N ALA A 101 -0.02 -7.98 -4.37
CA ALA A 101 -1.10 -8.66 -3.66
C ALA A 101 -2.48 -8.25 -4.17
N LEU A 102 -2.69 -6.95 -4.42
CA LEU A 102 -3.93 -6.44 -5.01
C LEU A 102 -4.12 -6.88 -6.46
N LEU A 103 -3.05 -6.92 -7.25
CA LEU A 103 -3.08 -7.44 -8.62
C LEU A 103 -3.44 -8.92 -8.63
N THR A 104 -2.78 -9.74 -7.81
CA THR A 104 -3.11 -11.16 -7.65
C THR A 104 -4.55 -11.32 -7.21
N SER A 105 -5.01 -10.53 -6.24
CA SER A 105 -6.39 -10.57 -5.76
C SER A 105 -7.43 -10.16 -6.82
N ALA A 106 -7.05 -9.38 -7.83
CA ALA A 106 -7.93 -9.03 -8.94
C ALA A 106 -8.01 -10.14 -10.01
N VAL A 107 -6.90 -10.86 -10.22
CA VAL A 107 -6.80 -11.94 -11.22
C VAL A 107 -7.33 -13.27 -10.67
N THR A 108 -7.08 -13.58 -9.40
CA THR A 108 -7.46 -14.86 -8.78
C THR A 108 -8.96 -15.17 -8.87
N PRO A 109 -9.89 -14.23 -8.62
CA PRO A 109 -11.33 -14.49 -8.79
C PRO A 109 -11.72 -14.80 -10.24
N ILE A 110 -11.03 -14.22 -11.23
CA ILE A 110 -11.27 -14.49 -12.65
C ILE A 110 -10.84 -15.93 -13.00
N ALA A 111 -9.65 -16.33 -12.53
CA ALA A 111 -9.18 -17.70 -12.68
C ALA A 111 -10.10 -18.71 -11.95
N ALA A 112 -10.56 -18.35 -10.75
CA ALA A 112 -11.51 -19.16 -9.98
C ALA A 112 -12.85 -19.34 -10.70
N ALA A 113 -13.35 -18.30 -11.38
CA ALA A 113 -14.57 -18.39 -12.18
C ALA A 113 -14.45 -19.41 -13.32
N ALA A 114 -13.28 -19.51 -13.96
CA ALA A 114 -13.03 -20.50 -15.01
C ALA A 114 -12.95 -21.95 -14.47
N LEU A 115 -12.49 -22.13 -13.23
CA LEU A 115 -12.43 -23.42 -12.53
C LEU A 115 -13.76 -23.85 -11.89
N GLY A 116 -14.70 -22.93 -11.74
CA GLY A 116 -15.98 -23.15 -11.06
C GLY A 116 -16.79 -24.36 -11.55
N PRO A 117 -16.85 -24.67 -12.87
CA PRO A 117 -17.57 -25.84 -13.37
C PRO A 117 -16.96 -27.18 -12.97
N ALA A 118 -15.65 -27.23 -12.68
CA ALA A 118 -14.91 -28.46 -12.39
C ALA A 118 -14.74 -28.71 -10.89
N ALA A 119 -14.57 -27.64 -10.10
CA ALA A 119 -14.35 -27.73 -8.66
C ALA A 119 -14.90 -26.47 -7.94
N PRO A 120 -16.21 -26.37 -7.70
CA PRO A 120 -16.84 -25.16 -7.16
C PRO A 120 -16.32 -24.75 -5.77
N GLU A 121 -15.95 -25.74 -4.95
CA GLU A 121 -15.42 -25.52 -3.60
C GLU A 121 -14.03 -24.86 -3.61
N ILE A 122 -13.17 -25.28 -4.54
CA ILE A 122 -11.81 -24.73 -4.69
C ILE A 122 -11.91 -23.31 -5.23
N SER A 123 -12.77 -23.07 -6.22
CA SER A 123 -13.01 -21.74 -6.77
C SER A 123 -13.51 -20.75 -5.71
N PHE A 124 -14.44 -21.18 -4.84
CA PHE A 124 -14.92 -20.34 -3.75
C PHE A 124 -13.82 -20.04 -2.72
N GLY A 125 -13.03 -21.03 -2.34
CA GLY A 125 -11.88 -20.85 -1.45
C GLY A 125 -10.83 -19.88 -2.00
N MET A 126 -10.52 -19.98 -3.29
CA MET A 126 -9.58 -19.07 -3.96
C MET A 126 -10.10 -17.64 -4.02
N ALA A 127 -11.38 -17.45 -4.37
CA ALA A 127 -11.97 -16.13 -4.48
C ALA A 127 -12.14 -15.45 -3.11
N SER A 128 -12.57 -16.20 -2.08
CA SER A 128 -12.69 -15.67 -0.71
C SER A 128 -11.32 -15.31 -0.11
N GLY A 129 -10.30 -16.16 -0.34
CA GLY A 129 -8.91 -15.85 0.03
C GLY A 129 -8.39 -14.59 -0.67
N ALA A 130 -8.68 -14.42 -1.96
CA ALA A 130 -8.34 -13.22 -2.72
C ALA A 130 -9.05 -11.96 -2.19
N VAL A 131 -10.33 -12.05 -1.82
CA VAL A 131 -11.05 -10.94 -1.19
C VAL A 131 -10.41 -10.56 0.14
N LEU A 132 -10.07 -11.53 0.97
CA LEU A 132 -9.42 -11.28 2.26
C LEU A 132 -8.06 -10.60 2.08
N LEU A 133 -7.26 -11.08 1.13
CA LEU A 133 -5.99 -10.46 0.77
C LEU A 133 -6.17 -9.03 0.26
N ALA A 134 -7.18 -8.79 -0.57
CA ALA A 134 -7.51 -7.45 -1.07
C ALA A 134 -7.90 -6.49 0.06
N VAL A 135 -8.73 -6.94 1.01
CA VAL A 135 -9.14 -6.12 2.17
C VAL A 135 -7.95 -5.78 3.05
N LEU A 136 -7.09 -6.74 3.39
CA LEU A 136 -5.91 -6.50 4.22
C LEU A 136 -4.92 -5.55 3.53
N SER A 137 -4.68 -5.76 2.24
CA SER A 137 -3.80 -4.89 1.44
C SER A 137 -4.37 -3.47 1.36
N PHE A 138 -5.68 -3.34 1.16
CA PHE A 138 -6.36 -2.04 1.12
C PHE A 138 -6.33 -1.32 2.48
N LEU A 139 -6.47 -2.03 3.59
CA LEU A 139 -6.29 -1.45 4.92
C LEU A 139 -4.87 -0.89 5.09
N ARG A 140 -3.84 -1.60 4.59
CA ARG A 140 -2.46 -1.08 4.62
C ARG A 140 -2.29 0.16 3.76
N VAL A 141 -2.93 0.22 2.58
CA VAL A 141 -2.97 1.45 1.76
C VAL A 141 -3.57 2.62 2.56
N VAL A 142 -4.68 2.40 3.26
CA VAL A 142 -5.33 3.43 4.09
C VAL A 142 -4.40 3.88 5.23
N LEU A 143 -3.66 2.97 5.85
CA LEU A 143 -2.68 3.32 6.89
C LEU A 143 -1.56 4.21 6.32
N TRP A 144 -0.98 3.84 5.18
CA TRP A 144 0.01 4.66 4.48
C TRP A 144 -0.54 6.02 4.06
N PHE A 145 -1.79 6.07 3.57
CA PHE A 145 -2.45 7.32 3.23
C PHE A 145 -2.63 8.22 4.46
N ARG A 146 -3.04 7.66 5.59
CA ARG A 146 -3.18 8.39 6.86
C ARG A 146 -1.84 8.92 7.38
N LEU A 147 -0.77 8.12 7.26
CA LEU A 147 0.59 8.56 7.61
C LEU A 147 1.02 9.74 6.73
N THR A 148 0.77 9.67 5.42
CA THR A 148 1.16 10.70 4.45
C THR A 148 0.39 12.02 4.65
N THR A 149 -0.92 11.92 4.94
CA THR A 149 -1.78 13.09 5.16
C THR A 149 -1.53 13.76 6.50
N ARG A 150 -1.40 12.97 7.58
CA ARG A 150 -1.19 13.47 8.95
C ARG A 150 0.27 13.72 9.30
N ALA A 151 1.22 13.47 8.39
CA ALA A 151 2.60 13.84 8.60
C ALA A 151 2.67 15.34 8.92
N PRO A 152 3.16 15.72 10.12
CA PRO A 152 3.29 17.12 10.46
C PRO A 152 4.21 17.78 9.44
N GLU A 153 3.95 19.04 9.15
CA GLU A 153 4.92 19.90 8.48
C GLU A 153 6.10 20.02 9.43
N GLY A 154 7.08 19.11 9.28
CA GLY A 154 8.35 19.27 9.96
C GLY A 154 8.84 20.66 9.60
N LYS A 155 9.17 21.49 10.60
CA LYS A 155 9.86 22.75 10.33
C LYS A 155 10.99 22.43 9.37
N ARG A 156 11.07 23.14 8.24
CA ARG A 156 12.30 23.16 7.45
C ARG A 156 13.41 23.43 8.46
N PRO A 157 14.59 22.80 8.36
CA PRO A 157 15.74 23.35 9.05
C PRO A 157 15.89 24.77 8.50
N ASP A 158 15.40 25.73 9.28
CA ASP A 158 15.46 27.13 8.98
C ASP A 158 16.95 27.42 8.84
N GLY A 159 17.38 27.66 7.60
CA GLY A 159 18.74 28.02 7.26
C GLY A 159 19.08 29.43 7.74
N GLU A 160 18.75 29.79 8.98
CA GLU A 160 19.35 30.91 9.68
C GLU A 160 20.76 30.50 10.14
N GLY A 161 21.64 30.50 9.13
CA GLY A 161 23.06 30.21 9.27
C GLY A 161 23.86 30.56 8.02
N GLN A 162 23.31 31.34 7.09
CA GLN A 162 24.09 31.98 6.03
C GLN A 162 23.92 33.50 6.11
N SER A 163 24.35 34.06 7.25
CA SER A 163 24.82 35.44 7.25
C SER A 163 25.92 35.60 6.20
N ARG A 164 25.92 36.78 5.56
CA ARG A 164 27.06 37.42 4.88
C ARG A 164 27.10 37.28 3.36
N THR A 165 26.37 38.17 2.71
CA THR A 165 26.94 39.22 1.84
C THR A 165 28.35 38.93 1.31
N LYS A 166 28.43 38.30 0.13
CA LYS A 166 29.47 38.54 -0.89
C LYS A 166 28.77 38.40 -2.24
N ARG A 167 28.26 39.49 -2.81
CA ARG A 167 28.91 40.25 -3.88
C ARG A 167 29.67 39.33 -4.86
N THR A 168 29.03 39.02 -5.97
CA THR A 168 29.66 39.02 -7.30
C THR A 168 28.60 39.40 -8.31
N THR A 169 28.41 40.70 -8.49
CA THR A 169 27.98 41.28 -9.75
C THR A 169 28.95 40.79 -10.82
N TYR A 170 28.46 40.11 -11.83
CA TYR A 170 29.25 39.71 -13.00
C TYR A 170 29.56 40.99 -13.78
N VAL A 171 30.77 41.53 -13.62
CA VAL A 171 31.31 42.59 -14.49
C VAL A 171 32.07 41.88 -15.60
N GLY A 172 31.56 42.00 -16.82
CA GLY A 172 32.23 41.46 -18.01
C GLY A 172 33.58 42.13 -18.24
N PRO A 173 34.57 41.41 -18.82
CA PRO A 173 35.91 41.94 -19.02
C PRO A 173 35.90 42.89 -20.23
N GLY A 174 35.88 44.20 -20.00
CA GLY A 174 36.05 45.13 -21.12
C GLY A 174 35.72 46.58 -20.88
N GLU A 175 36.26 47.22 -19.84
CA GLU A 175 36.40 48.68 -19.82
C GLU A 175 37.44 49.09 -18.76
N ARG A 176 38.63 49.52 -19.21
CA ARG A 176 39.59 50.25 -18.38
C ARG A 176 39.26 51.74 -18.52
N PRO A 177 39.10 52.51 -17.43
CA PRO A 177 39.20 53.95 -17.52
C PRO A 177 40.68 54.32 -17.55
N THR A 178 41.07 54.90 -18.68
CA THR A 178 42.18 55.83 -18.82
C THR A 178 41.92 57.11 -18.02
N ASP A 179 43.02 57.72 -17.60
CA ASP A 179 43.21 59.06 -17.02
C ASP A 179 42.91 59.24 -15.52
#